data_AF-A0A918XC49-F1
#
_entry.id   AF-A0A918XC49-F1
#
_cell.length_a   1.000
_cell.length_b   1.000
_cell.length_c   1.000
_cell.angle_alpha   90.00
_cell.angle_beta   90.00
_cell.angle_gamma   90.00
#
_symmetry.space_group_name_H-M   'P 1'
#
loop_
_entity.id
_entity.type
_entity.pdbx_description
1 polymer ?
#
loop_
_entity_poly.entity_id
_entity_poly.type
_entity_poly.pdbx_seq_one_letter_code
_entity_poly.pdbx_strand_id
1 'polypeptide(L)'
;MFILAGVVIVGLVVSGGIGLVRSLSTVAQTGPVPGQEEPGGGRQGEGADPLEAPEAGALGQPPNGLEYSSQEDDIECNPAECVRLVSVMSTDEDTDVSSDEAVESVYAQLLEQDWGQLLPEGAEEPSDVPRSETIMTDGDVMVADATEHDSDGAVAVLMLGNANPPAN
;
A
#
# COMPACT_ATOMS: atom_id res chain seq x y z
N MET A 1 -42.14 34.82 -25.02
CA MET A 1 -41.11 35.14 -26.03
C MET A 1 -39.79 34.65 -25.43
N PHE A 2 -39.41 33.39 -25.70
CA PHE A 2 -38.26 33.02 -26.57
C PHE A 2 -36.92 33.58 -26.04
N ILE A 3 -35.84 32.86 -25.73
CA ILE A 3 -35.33 31.48 -26.03
C ILE A 3 -34.58 30.99 -24.75
N LEU A 4 -34.52 29.75 -24.26
CA LEU A 4 -34.95 28.39 -24.70
C LEU A 4 -34.02 27.59 -25.65
N ALA A 5 -32.74 27.34 -25.27
CA ALA A 5 -31.94 26.16 -25.65
C ALA A 5 -30.54 26.17 -25.00
N GLY A 6 -30.08 25.01 -24.51
CA GLY A 6 -28.74 24.85 -23.92
C GLY A 6 -28.35 23.40 -23.58
N VAL A 7 -29.02 22.42 -24.20
CA VAL A 7 -28.71 20.99 -24.03
C VAL A 7 -27.97 20.51 -25.27
N VAL A 8 -26.71 20.11 -25.11
CA VAL A 8 -26.05 19.17 -26.02
C VAL A 8 -25.32 18.13 -25.18
N ILE A 9 -25.96 16.98 -25.02
CA ILE A 9 -25.32 15.75 -24.55
C ILE A 9 -24.52 15.20 -25.72
N VAL A 10 -23.21 14.97 -25.54
CA VAL A 10 -22.41 14.15 -26.45
C VAL A 10 -21.89 12.96 -25.66
N GLY A 11 -22.54 11.82 -25.83
CA GLY A 11 -21.99 10.54 -25.39
C GLY A 11 -21.24 9.88 -26.55
N LEU A 12 -20.17 9.15 -26.24
CA LEU A 12 -19.73 8.05 -27.08
C LEU A 12 -19.07 6.96 -26.22
N VAL A 13 -19.82 5.88 -26.00
CA VAL A 13 -19.35 4.67 -25.33
C VAL A 13 -18.43 3.92 -26.31
N VAL A 14 -17.17 3.70 -25.92
CA VAL A 14 -16.28 2.78 -26.64
C VAL A 14 -16.28 1.43 -25.92
N SER A 15 -17.25 0.60 -26.26
CA SER A 15 -17.37 -0.77 -25.79
C SER A 15 -16.33 -1.67 -26.45
N GLY A 16 -15.16 -1.81 -25.82
CA GLY A 16 -14.07 -2.68 -26.25
C GLY A 16 -14.28 -4.15 -25.88
N GLY A 17 -15.22 -4.83 -26.54
CA GLY A 17 -15.39 -6.29 -26.41
C GLY A 17 -15.09 -7.01 -27.73
N ILE A 18 -14.07 -7.87 -27.74
CA ILE A 18 -13.76 -9.02 -28.64
C ILE A 18 -12.29 -9.40 -28.37
N GLY A 19 -11.92 -10.65 -28.08
CA GLY A 19 -12.77 -11.82 -27.93
C GLY A 19 -12.05 -13.09 -27.47
N LEU A 20 -12.85 -14.04 -26.97
CA LEU A 20 -12.43 -15.37 -26.53
C LEU A 20 -12.43 -16.35 -27.72
N VAL A 21 -11.30 -16.53 -28.41
CA VAL A 21 -11.13 -17.67 -29.34
C VAL A 21 -9.65 -18.03 -29.60
N ARG A 22 -9.14 -19.07 -28.94
CA ARG A 22 -8.94 -20.39 -29.58
C ARG A 22 -8.29 -21.40 -28.64
N SER A 23 -9.03 -22.48 -28.40
CA SER A 23 -8.59 -23.68 -27.70
C SER A 23 -7.56 -24.49 -28.52
N LEU A 24 -6.76 -25.28 -27.82
CA LEU A 24 -6.17 -26.55 -28.28
C LEU A 24 -5.28 -26.50 -29.54
N SER A 25 -3.97 -26.46 -29.32
CA SER A 25 -3.01 -27.08 -30.24
C SER A 25 -1.97 -27.87 -29.43
N THR A 26 -2.28 -29.15 -29.28
CA THR A 26 -1.41 -30.20 -28.79
C THR A 26 -0.07 -30.22 -29.50
N VAL A 27 1.04 -30.13 -28.76
CA VAL A 27 2.26 -30.84 -29.13
C VAL A 27 2.39 -32.01 -28.16
N ALA A 28 1.84 -33.16 -28.58
CA ALA A 28 2.15 -34.41 -27.93
C ALA A 28 3.60 -34.78 -28.30
N GLN A 29 4.52 -34.74 -27.34
CA GLN A 29 5.80 -35.45 -27.47
C GLN A 29 5.70 -36.82 -26.80
N THR A 30 6.14 -37.82 -27.56
CA THR A 30 5.88 -39.25 -27.35
C THR A 30 6.98 -39.91 -26.52
N GLY A 31 6.61 -40.67 -25.48
CA GLY A 31 7.53 -41.57 -24.78
C GLY A 31 6.88 -42.30 -23.60
N PRO A 32 6.67 -43.63 -23.64
CA PRO A 32 5.99 -44.36 -22.58
C PRO A 32 6.94 -45.14 -21.65
N VAL A 33 6.70 -45.08 -20.34
CA VAL A 33 7.08 -46.13 -19.37
C VAL A 33 5.92 -46.30 -18.37
N PRO A 34 5.29 -47.48 -18.28
CA PRO A 34 4.27 -47.77 -17.28
C PRO A 34 4.80 -48.61 -16.10
N GLY A 35 4.57 -48.16 -14.86
CA GLY A 35 4.40 -49.04 -13.70
C GLY A 35 5.24 -48.75 -12.45
N GLN A 36 4.53 -48.49 -11.33
CA GLN A 36 4.99 -48.37 -9.94
C GLN A 36 5.77 -47.05 -9.67
N GLU A 37 5.63 -46.35 -8.53
CA GLU A 37 5.30 -46.80 -7.16
C GLU A 37 4.14 -46.01 -6.48
N GLU A 38 3.97 -46.16 -5.16
CA GLU A 38 2.73 -46.05 -4.37
C GLU A 38 2.41 -44.69 -3.70
N PRO A 39 1.19 -44.50 -3.14
CA PRO A 39 0.72 -43.20 -2.65
C PRO A 39 1.17 -42.87 -1.22
N GLY A 40 1.75 -41.70 -1.01
CA GLY A 40 2.06 -41.16 0.32
C GLY A 40 2.77 -39.82 0.28
N GLY A 41 2.57 -39.00 1.31
CA GLY A 41 3.15 -37.64 1.42
C GLY A 41 2.09 -36.58 1.17
N GLY A 42 1.46 -36.11 2.25
CA GLY A 42 0.38 -35.14 2.16
C GLY A 42 0.84 -33.81 1.57
N ARG A 43 0.08 -33.30 0.60
CA ARG A 43 0.01 -31.86 0.35
C ARG A 43 -0.66 -31.23 1.57
N GLN A 44 0.15 -30.96 2.60
CA GLN A 44 -0.20 -29.98 3.62
C GLN A 44 -0.61 -28.72 2.87
N GLY A 45 -1.75 -28.14 3.23
CA GLY A 45 -2.19 -26.91 2.57
C GLY A 45 -1.08 -25.87 2.74
N GLU A 46 -0.60 -25.34 1.62
CA GLU A 46 0.16 -24.10 1.62
C GLU A 46 -0.76 -23.04 2.24
N GLY A 47 -0.59 -22.79 3.54
CA GLY A 47 -1.01 -21.51 4.11
C GLY A 47 -0.23 -20.46 3.35
N ALA A 48 -0.94 -19.46 2.81
CA ALA A 48 -0.30 -18.44 2.00
C ALA A 48 0.85 -17.81 2.79
N ASP A 49 2.02 -17.67 2.16
CA ASP A 49 3.09 -16.85 2.72
C ASP A 49 2.54 -15.44 2.99
N PRO A 50 2.90 -14.81 4.13
CA PRO A 50 2.40 -13.48 4.47
C PRO A 50 2.78 -12.47 3.38
N LEU A 51 1.92 -11.47 3.14
CA LEU A 51 2.22 -10.43 2.16
C LEU A 51 3.50 -9.69 2.53
N GLU A 52 4.40 -9.57 1.56
CA GLU A 52 5.63 -8.78 1.65
C GLU A 52 5.30 -7.32 1.95
N ALA A 53 6.10 -6.68 2.80
CA ALA A 53 5.86 -5.31 3.22
C ALA A 53 6.10 -4.33 2.04
N PRO A 54 5.30 -3.26 1.89
CA PRO A 54 5.54 -2.25 0.87
C PRO A 54 6.93 -1.62 1.02
N GLU A 55 7.60 -1.36 -0.11
CA GLU A 55 8.86 -0.63 -0.14
C GLU A 55 8.68 0.83 0.30
N ALA A 56 9.71 1.43 0.91
CA ALA A 56 9.66 2.84 1.33
C ALA A 56 9.36 3.81 0.18
N GLY A 57 9.72 3.44 -1.06
CA GLY A 57 9.38 4.20 -2.28
C GLY A 57 7.90 4.22 -2.63
N ALA A 58 7.04 3.43 -1.97
CA ALA A 58 5.59 3.50 -2.11
C ALA A 58 5.01 4.83 -1.57
N LEU A 59 5.69 5.50 -0.64
CA LEU A 59 5.34 6.84 -0.16
C LEU A 59 5.52 7.96 -1.21
N GLY A 60 6.02 7.61 -2.40
CA GLY A 60 6.32 8.56 -3.46
C GLY A 60 7.51 9.46 -3.12
N GLN A 61 7.37 10.76 -3.40
CA GLN A 61 8.43 11.73 -3.18
C GLN A 61 8.39 12.22 -1.71
N PRO A 62 9.50 12.18 -0.95
CA PRO A 62 9.55 12.78 0.39
C PRO A 62 9.37 14.32 0.33
N PRO A 63 8.84 14.93 1.41
CA PRO A 63 8.70 16.38 1.52
C PRO A 63 10.04 17.10 1.38
N ASN A 64 9.99 18.39 1.00
CA ASN A 64 11.20 19.20 0.85
C ASN A 64 12.01 19.26 2.15
N GLY A 65 13.30 18.95 2.07
CA GLY A 65 14.20 18.92 3.22
C GLY A 65 14.21 17.58 3.98
N LEU A 66 13.31 16.64 3.67
CA LEU A 66 13.24 15.32 4.31
C LEU A 66 13.64 14.19 3.35
N GLU A 67 14.05 13.06 3.92
CA GLU A 67 14.27 11.80 3.20
C GLU A 67 13.68 10.60 3.94
N TYR A 68 13.42 9.52 3.20
CA TYR A 68 12.92 8.25 3.70
C TYR A 68 14.05 7.22 3.73
N SER A 69 14.25 6.54 4.87
CA SER A 69 15.27 5.51 5.06
C SER A 69 14.65 4.25 5.67
N SER A 70 14.99 3.08 5.10
CA SER A 70 14.56 1.76 5.57
C SER A 70 15.48 0.67 4.98
N GLN A 71 15.72 -0.39 5.72
CA GLN A 71 16.59 -1.52 5.38
C GLN A 71 15.80 -2.84 5.40
N GLU A 72 16.45 -3.97 5.09
CA GLU A 72 15.79 -5.29 5.16
C GLU A 72 15.48 -5.72 6.62
N ASP A 73 16.30 -5.30 7.58
CA ASP A 73 16.09 -5.56 9.01
C ASP A 73 14.94 -4.73 9.62
N ASP A 74 14.45 -3.70 8.92
CA ASP A 74 13.33 -2.84 9.35
C ASP A 74 11.95 -3.42 8.93
N ILE A 75 11.90 -4.70 8.53
CA ILE A 75 10.67 -5.41 8.13
C ILE A 75 10.23 -6.34 9.26
N GLU A 76 9.02 -6.13 9.79
CA GLU A 76 8.43 -6.96 10.82
C GLU A 76 7.29 -7.82 10.24
N CYS A 77 7.50 -9.15 10.19
CA CYS A 77 6.51 -10.10 9.69
C CYS A 77 5.79 -10.85 10.80
N ASN A 78 4.46 -10.87 10.73
CA ASN A 78 3.59 -11.76 11.49
C ASN A 78 2.95 -12.81 10.55
N PRO A 79 2.23 -13.84 11.07
CA PRO A 79 1.65 -14.89 10.22
C PRO A 79 0.55 -14.47 9.23
N ALA A 80 0.10 -13.22 9.26
CA ALA A 80 -0.92 -12.65 8.36
C ALA A 80 -0.33 -11.63 7.37
N GLU A 81 0.62 -10.80 7.82
CA GLU A 81 1.21 -9.71 7.04
C GLU A 81 2.61 -9.33 7.50
N CYS A 82 3.39 -8.71 6.61
CA CYS A 82 4.60 -7.97 6.96
C CYS A 82 4.36 -6.45 6.87
N VAL A 83 4.96 -5.72 7.81
CA VAL A 83 5.04 -4.25 7.79
C VAL A 83 6.49 -3.79 7.69
N ARG A 84 6.72 -2.59 7.15
CA ARG A 84 8.05 -1.97 7.04
C ARG A 84 8.08 -0.70 7.87
N LEU A 85 9.10 -0.54 8.72
CA LEU A 85 9.40 0.71 9.41
C LEU A 85 10.27 1.60 8.50
N VAL A 86 9.87 2.86 8.36
CA VAL A 86 10.55 3.87 7.54
C VAL A 86 10.88 5.08 8.42
N SER A 87 12.17 5.33 8.62
CA SER A 87 12.64 6.54 9.29
C SER A 87 12.49 7.74 8.36
N VAL A 88 12.01 8.87 8.90
CA VAL A 88 11.95 10.15 8.21
C VAL A 88 13.00 11.07 8.83
N MET A 89 13.96 11.52 8.03
CA MET A 89 15.15 12.25 8.49
C MET A 89 15.30 13.57 7.75
N SER A 90 15.94 14.57 8.39
CA SER A 90 16.36 15.79 7.71
C SER A 90 17.53 15.49 6.76
N THR A 91 17.44 16.01 5.54
CA THR A 91 18.53 16.00 4.55
C THR A 91 19.62 17.04 4.82
N ASP A 92 19.38 17.93 5.80
CA ASP A 92 20.32 18.96 6.25
C ASP A 92 20.70 18.70 7.71
N GLU A 93 21.97 18.33 7.92
CA GLU A 93 22.55 18.03 9.23
C GLU A 93 22.57 19.24 10.19
N ASP A 94 22.46 20.47 9.66
CA ASP A 94 22.37 21.70 10.46
C ASP A 94 20.91 22.09 10.80
N THR A 95 19.91 21.36 10.29
CA THR A 95 18.47 21.63 10.51
C THR A 95 17.81 20.52 11.32
N ASP A 96 17.62 20.76 12.62
CA ASP A 96 16.81 19.93 13.52
C ASP A 96 15.30 20.07 13.20
N VAL A 97 14.70 19.04 12.58
CA VAL A 97 13.25 18.92 12.41
C VAL A 97 12.70 17.99 13.50
N SER A 98 11.65 18.40 14.21
CA SER A 98 11.01 17.54 15.21
C SER A 98 10.30 16.35 14.56
N SER A 99 10.19 15.21 15.25
CA SER A 99 9.48 14.04 14.74
C SER A 99 8.04 14.36 14.34
N ASP A 100 7.33 15.11 15.19
CA ASP A 100 5.98 15.61 14.97
C ASP A 100 5.86 16.43 13.66
N GLU A 101 6.80 17.33 13.41
CA GLU A 101 6.83 18.19 12.21
C GLU A 101 7.19 17.39 10.96
N ALA A 102 8.07 16.39 11.08
CA ALA A 102 8.41 15.48 9.98
C ALA A 102 7.21 14.61 9.59
N VAL A 103 6.51 13.99 10.55
CA VAL A 103 5.29 13.19 10.29
C VAL A 103 4.17 14.05 9.70
N GLU A 104 3.92 15.24 10.25
CA GLU A 104 2.92 16.18 9.71
C GLU A 104 3.25 16.60 8.28
N SER A 105 4.52 16.88 7.99
CA SER A 105 4.98 17.22 6.63
C SER A 105 4.77 16.06 5.65
N VAL A 106 5.00 14.81 6.07
CA VAL A 106 4.73 13.64 5.24
C VAL A 106 3.23 13.47 4.99
N TYR A 107 2.38 13.57 6.02
CA TYR A 107 0.93 13.42 5.83
C TYR A 107 0.34 14.51 4.93
N ALA A 108 0.80 15.76 5.06
CA ALA A 108 0.45 16.82 4.13
C ALA A 108 0.87 16.49 2.69
N GLN A 109 2.09 15.97 2.49
CA GLN A 109 2.59 15.60 1.18
C GLN A 109 1.89 14.37 0.57
N LEU A 110 1.41 13.43 1.40
CA LEU A 110 0.61 12.28 0.96
C LEU A 110 -0.80 12.72 0.51
N LEU A 111 -1.44 13.64 1.26
CA LEU A 111 -2.71 14.26 0.85
C LEU A 111 -2.61 14.99 -0.50
N GLU A 112 -1.48 15.64 -0.78
CA GLU A 112 -1.19 16.23 -2.10
C GLU A 112 -0.94 15.19 -3.22
N GLN A 113 -0.62 13.95 -2.86
CA GLN A 113 -0.42 12.81 -3.76
C GLN A 113 -1.68 11.91 -3.86
N ASP A 114 -2.86 12.48 -3.63
CA ASP A 114 -4.17 11.80 -3.68
C ASP A 114 -4.38 10.66 -2.65
N TRP A 115 -3.57 10.57 -1.58
CA TRP A 115 -3.84 9.64 -0.47
C TRP A 115 -5.04 10.13 0.36
N GLY A 116 -5.86 9.19 0.83
CA GLY A 116 -6.95 9.44 1.77
C GLY A 116 -6.55 9.16 3.22
N GLN A 117 -7.25 9.78 4.17
CA GLN A 117 -7.19 9.41 5.57
C GLN A 117 -8.34 8.43 5.89
N LEU A 118 -8.02 7.31 6.55
CA LEU A 118 -9.04 6.41 7.10
C LEU A 118 -9.65 7.03 8.36
N LEU A 119 -10.99 7.05 8.42
CA LEU A 119 -11.72 7.55 9.57
C LEU A 119 -12.15 6.37 10.47
N PRO A 120 -11.83 6.39 11.78
CA PRO A 120 -12.32 5.40 12.73
C PRO A 120 -13.84 5.55 12.95
N GLU A 121 -14.47 4.50 13.50
CA GLU A 121 -15.92 4.52 13.78
C GLU A 121 -16.31 5.69 14.70
N GLY A 122 -17.09 6.63 14.17
CA GLY A 122 -17.61 7.78 14.91
C GLY A 122 -16.87 9.10 14.68
N ALA A 123 -15.76 9.11 13.94
CA ALA A 123 -15.21 10.34 13.38
C ALA A 123 -16.04 10.78 12.15
N GLU A 124 -16.36 12.07 12.04
CA GLU A 124 -17.14 12.61 10.90
C GLU A 124 -16.22 13.30 9.89
N GLU A 125 -15.14 13.95 10.35
CA GLU A 125 -14.15 14.65 9.53
C GLU A 125 -12.71 14.20 9.86
N PRO A 126 -11.75 14.29 8.92
CA PRO A 126 -10.34 13.96 9.17
C PRO A 126 -9.69 14.67 10.37
N SER A 127 -10.15 15.89 10.65
CA SER A 127 -9.71 16.71 11.79
C SER A 127 -10.17 16.22 13.16
N ASP A 128 -11.12 15.28 13.22
CA ASP A 128 -11.61 14.70 14.48
C ASP A 128 -10.66 13.61 15.01
N VAL A 129 -9.76 13.10 14.17
CA VAL A 129 -8.83 12.00 14.48
C VAL A 129 -7.51 12.56 15.04
N PRO A 130 -7.06 12.13 16.23
CA PRO A 130 -5.73 12.47 16.74
C PRO A 130 -4.62 11.97 15.79
N ARG A 131 -3.52 12.71 15.63
CA ARG A 131 -2.38 12.32 14.77
C ARG A 131 -1.89 10.89 15.03
N SER A 132 -1.80 10.48 16.30
CA SER A 132 -1.40 9.14 16.74
C SER A 132 -2.38 8.01 16.36
N GLU A 133 -3.58 8.36 15.90
CA GLU A 133 -4.62 7.45 15.43
C GLU A 133 -4.90 7.64 13.91
N THR A 134 -4.19 8.56 13.25
CA THR A 134 -4.29 8.81 11.82
C THR A 134 -3.65 7.66 11.04
N ILE A 135 -4.41 7.09 10.10
CA ILE A 135 -3.92 6.13 9.13
C ILE A 135 -4.19 6.70 7.73
N MET A 136 -3.16 6.79 6.91
CA MET A 136 -3.23 7.25 5.52
C MET A 136 -3.25 6.03 4.57
N THR A 137 -3.92 6.13 3.42
CA THR A 137 -3.90 5.08 2.39
C THR A 137 -4.16 5.62 0.98
N ASP A 138 -3.51 5.03 -0.03
CA ASP A 138 -3.85 5.20 -1.45
C ASP A 138 -4.85 4.14 -1.96
N GLY A 139 -5.20 3.17 -1.11
CA GLY A 139 -6.06 2.02 -1.43
C GLY A 139 -5.31 0.70 -1.61
N ASP A 140 -3.99 0.72 -1.79
CA ASP A 140 -3.11 -0.47 -1.90
C ASP A 140 -2.12 -0.55 -0.72
N VAL A 141 -1.62 0.59 -0.24
CA VAL A 141 -0.71 0.74 0.91
C VAL A 141 -1.39 1.53 2.02
N MET A 142 -1.08 1.20 3.28
CA MET A 142 -1.42 1.99 4.47
C MET A 142 -0.15 2.54 5.12
N VAL A 143 -0.25 3.74 5.68
CA VAL A 143 0.77 4.34 6.55
C VAL A 143 0.16 4.74 7.89
N ALA A 144 0.89 4.49 8.97
CA ALA A 144 0.60 4.98 10.32
C ALA A 144 1.87 5.57 10.96
N ASP A 145 1.69 6.46 11.93
CA ASP A 145 2.79 6.96 12.77
C ASP A 145 3.18 5.89 13.79
N ALA A 146 4.45 5.55 13.84
CA ALA A 146 5.03 4.55 14.75
C ALA A 146 6.17 5.16 15.61
N THR A 147 6.24 6.48 15.68
CA THR A 147 7.27 7.21 16.44
C THR A 147 7.09 7.02 17.95
N GLU A 148 8.19 6.76 18.67
CA GLU A 148 8.23 6.76 20.14
C GLU A 148 8.25 8.20 20.72
N HIS A 149 7.15 8.93 20.58
CA HIS A 149 7.01 10.35 20.95
C HIS A 149 7.30 10.70 22.43
N ASP A 150 7.28 9.73 23.34
CA ASP A 150 7.67 9.92 24.74
C ASP A 150 9.19 10.08 24.95
N SER A 151 10.01 9.90 23.90
CA SER A 151 11.47 10.02 23.95
C SER A 151 11.96 11.39 23.45
N ASP A 152 12.72 12.12 24.29
CA ASP A 152 13.40 13.36 23.91
C ASP A 152 14.31 13.13 22.68
N GLY A 153 14.00 13.79 21.57
CA GLY A 153 14.77 13.68 20.33
C GLY A 153 14.52 12.38 19.53
N ALA A 154 13.32 11.79 19.66
CA ALA A 154 12.89 10.69 18.80
C ALA A 154 13.01 11.04 17.31
N VAL A 155 13.48 10.08 16.50
CA VAL A 155 13.41 10.16 15.03
C VAL A 155 11.99 9.77 14.61
N ALA A 156 11.42 10.49 13.64
CA ALA A 156 10.11 10.13 13.09
C ALA A 156 10.16 8.76 12.40
N VAL A 157 9.21 7.88 12.72
CA VAL A 157 9.09 6.54 12.13
C VAL A 157 7.67 6.33 11.63
N LEU A 158 7.54 5.89 10.38
CA LEU A 158 6.29 5.51 9.74
C LEU A 158 6.24 3.99 9.59
N MET A 159 5.08 3.39 9.87
CA MET A 159 4.80 1.98 9.61
C MET A 159 4.02 1.84 8.31
N LEU A 160 4.55 1.08 7.36
CA LEU A 160 3.96 0.79 6.06
C LEU A 160 3.40 -0.64 6.05
N GLY A 161 2.15 -0.81 5.61
CA GLY A 161 1.49 -2.11 5.48
C GLY A 161 0.64 -2.20 4.21
N ASN A 162 0.20 -3.41 3.86
CA ASN A 162 -0.69 -3.62 2.71
C ASN A 162 -2.14 -3.30 3.11
N ALA A 163 -2.83 -2.43 2.37
CA ALA A 163 -4.22 -2.05 2.65
C ALA A 163 -5.21 -3.22 2.47
N ASN A 164 -4.89 -4.14 1.56
CA ASN A 164 -5.73 -5.29 1.23
C ASN A 164 -4.98 -6.60 1.59
N PRO A 165 -5.21 -7.20 2.77
CA PRO A 165 -4.71 -8.53 3.07
C PRO A 165 -5.29 -9.57 2.10
N PRO A 166 -4.61 -10.72 1.88
CA PRO A 166 -5.02 -11.66 0.84
C PRO A 166 -6.36 -12.30 1.21
N ALA A 167 -7.25 -12.42 0.23
CA ALA A 167 -8.55 -13.07 0.43
C ALA A 167 -8.35 -14.55 0.82
N ASN A 168 -8.81 -14.89 2.03
CA ASN A 168 -8.79 -16.24 2.59
C ASN A 168 -9.88 -17.15 1.96
#